data_AF-A0A962CSI7-F1
#
_entry.id   AF-A0A962CSI7-F1
#
_cell.length_a   1.000
_cell.length_b   1.000
_cell.length_c   1.000
_cell.angle_alpha   90.00
_cell.angle_beta   90.00
_cell.angle_gamma   90.00
#
_symmetry.space_group_name_H-M   'P 1'
#
loop_
_entity.id
_entity.type
_entity.pdbx_description
1 polymer ?
#
loop_
_entity_poly.entity_id
_entity_poly.type
_entity_poly.pdbx_seq_one_letter_code
_entity_poly.pdbx_strand_id
1 'polypeptide(L)'
;MRGLIPAHLMSKIEEVTGLPMADMVDIFAGPSTGAILNAALNIPHDDDPLRPKWRARHMVKFYEREGIKIFPRDRFRDFRAFVHDFNNRTMKIGQLQGLMRKGHYDPSYLSYCLRGLYGKRTLSETLKSLIIPVYNIDGEQLDLVEEAGETDNTPVHTKNNFIDGGGHAVWLKNIQQRRNQRKTPDVELHDAILASAAAPTYFPCHHFKSQNPATGKIVEYSGIDGSI
;
A
#
# COMPACT_ATOMS: atom_id res chain seq x y z
N MET A 1 -3.53 -3.96 -15.74
CA MET A 1 -3.20 -3.92 -14.30
C MET A 1 -3.42 -5.31 -13.70
N ARG A 2 -2.61 -5.78 -12.74
CA ARG A 2 -2.80 -7.10 -12.11
C ARG A 2 -3.99 -7.13 -11.14
N GLY A 3 -4.25 -6.02 -10.42
CA GLY A 3 -5.42 -5.87 -9.54
C GLY A 3 -6.79 -6.03 -10.22
N LEU A 4 -6.85 -5.99 -11.55
CA LEU A 4 -8.06 -6.33 -12.32
C LEU A 4 -8.49 -7.80 -12.10
N ILE A 5 -7.52 -8.72 -11.94
CA ILE A 5 -7.76 -10.16 -11.78
C ILE A 5 -8.51 -10.47 -10.47
N PRO A 6 -8.02 -10.06 -9.27
CA PRO A 6 -8.77 -10.25 -8.03
C PRO A 6 -10.08 -9.43 -8.02
N ALA A 7 -10.14 -8.27 -8.67
CA ALA A 7 -11.40 -7.51 -8.79
C ALA A 7 -12.47 -8.27 -9.58
N HIS A 8 -12.13 -8.92 -10.70
CA HIS A 8 -13.06 -9.79 -11.42
C HIS A 8 -13.41 -11.05 -10.62
N LEU A 9 -12.45 -11.68 -9.94
CA LEU A 9 -12.71 -12.86 -9.10
C LEU A 9 -13.70 -12.53 -7.97
N MET A 10 -13.43 -11.48 -7.20
CA MET A 10 -14.34 -10.96 -6.17
C MET A 10 -15.70 -10.58 -6.77
N SER A 11 -15.72 -9.94 -7.94
CA SER A 11 -16.97 -9.60 -8.62
C SER A 11 -17.78 -10.83 -9.03
N LYS A 12 -17.14 -11.96 -9.35
CA LYS A 12 -17.85 -13.22 -9.63
C LYS A 12 -18.33 -13.91 -8.36
N ILE A 13 -17.58 -13.81 -7.26
CA ILE A 13 -18.02 -14.30 -5.94
C ILE A 13 -19.26 -13.51 -5.47
N GLU A 14 -19.26 -12.18 -5.56
CA GLU A 14 -20.45 -11.35 -5.24
C GLU A 14 -21.64 -11.63 -6.18
N GLU A 15 -21.40 -11.98 -7.45
CA GLU A 15 -22.44 -12.34 -8.41
C GLU A 15 -23.08 -13.71 -8.07
N VAL A 16 -22.27 -14.70 -7.72
CA VAL A 16 -22.72 -16.08 -7.41
C VAL A 16 -23.39 -16.17 -6.03
N THR A 17 -22.95 -15.39 -5.05
CA THR A 17 -23.50 -15.41 -3.68
C THR A 17 -24.58 -14.34 -3.43
N GLY A 18 -24.63 -13.28 -4.23
CA GLY A 18 -25.44 -12.07 -3.99
C GLY A 18 -24.91 -11.14 -2.88
N LEU A 19 -24.10 -11.67 -1.98
CA LEU A 19 -23.50 -10.96 -0.84
C LEU A 19 -22.37 -10.02 -1.31
N PRO A 20 -22.11 -8.89 -0.63
CA PRO A 20 -20.88 -8.14 -0.83
C PRO A 20 -19.68 -8.88 -0.24
N MET A 21 -18.48 -8.59 -0.72
CA MET A 21 -17.26 -9.13 -0.11
C MET A 21 -17.15 -8.81 1.39
N ALA A 22 -17.64 -7.65 1.84
CA ALA A 22 -17.65 -7.27 3.26
C ALA A 22 -18.48 -8.20 4.15
N ASP A 23 -19.53 -8.86 3.64
CA ASP A 23 -20.36 -9.78 4.44
C ASP A 23 -19.77 -11.20 4.47
N MET A 24 -18.75 -11.46 3.65
CA MET A 24 -18.10 -12.78 3.49
C MET A 24 -16.65 -12.84 3.99
N VAL A 25 -16.04 -11.69 4.36
CA VAL A 25 -14.61 -11.58 4.69
C VAL A 25 -14.40 -10.73 5.94
N ASP A 26 -13.93 -11.34 7.03
CA ASP A 26 -13.65 -10.66 8.30
C ASP A 26 -12.37 -9.81 8.28
N ILE A 27 -11.40 -10.17 7.41
CA ILE A 27 -10.07 -9.55 7.32
C ILE A 27 -9.67 -9.38 5.86
N PHE A 28 -9.56 -8.13 5.43
CA PHE A 28 -8.96 -7.75 4.15
C PHE A 28 -7.48 -7.41 4.35
N ALA A 29 -6.59 -7.96 3.54
CA ALA A 29 -5.15 -7.70 3.63
C ALA A 29 -4.47 -7.71 2.25
N GLY A 30 -3.54 -6.79 2.03
CA GLY A 30 -2.68 -6.78 0.84
C GLY A 30 -2.12 -5.39 0.52
N PRO A 31 -0.90 -5.28 -0.04
CA PRO A 31 -0.28 -4.01 -0.40
C PRO A 31 -0.80 -3.43 -1.73
N SER A 32 -0.38 -2.21 -2.06
CA SER A 32 -0.40 -1.68 -3.42
C SER A 32 -1.80 -1.67 -4.06
N THR A 33 -1.93 -2.13 -5.31
CA THR A 33 -3.24 -2.32 -5.97
C THR A 33 -4.20 -3.22 -5.18
N GLY A 34 -3.69 -4.12 -4.33
CA GLY A 34 -4.50 -4.90 -3.38
C GLY A 34 -5.08 -4.03 -2.27
N ALA A 35 -4.29 -3.12 -1.68
CA ALA A 35 -4.78 -2.16 -0.67
C ALA A 35 -5.91 -1.28 -1.22
N ILE A 36 -5.80 -0.83 -2.48
CA ILE A 36 -6.86 -0.06 -3.16
C ILE A 36 -8.17 -0.87 -3.26
N LEU A 37 -8.11 -2.12 -3.74
CA LEU A 37 -9.29 -2.98 -3.88
C LEU A 37 -9.92 -3.29 -2.52
N ASN A 38 -9.08 -3.71 -1.57
CA ASN A 38 -9.47 -4.14 -0.24
C ASN A 38 -10.10 -3.01 0.59
N ALA A 39 -9.54 -1.80 0.55
CA ALA A 39 -10.10 -0.67 1.27
C ALA A 39 -11.46 -0.24 0.70
N ALA A 40 -11.59 -0.16 -0.63
CA ALA A 40 -12.81 0.29 -1.28
C ALA A 40 -14.03 -0.60 -0.99
N LEU A 41 -13.82 -1.93 -0.96
CA LEU A 41 -14.86 -2.90 -0.57
C LEU A 41 -15.23 -2.86 0.92
N ASN A 42 -14.50 -2.06 1.72
CA ASN A 42 -14.57 -2.01 3.17
C ASN A 42 -14.97 -0.60 3.68
N ILE A 43 -15.36 0.31 2.77
CA ILE A 43 -15.90 1.65 3.11
C ILE A 43 -17.41 1.54 3.42
N PRO A 44 -17.91 2.06 4.56
CA PRO A 44 -19.35 2.15 4.82
C PRO A 44 -20.07 3.07 3.83
N HIS A 45 -21.30 2.73 3.45
CA HIS A 45 -22.18 3.60 2.67
C HIS A 45 -22.61 4.79 3.54
N ASP A 46 -22.69 5.99 2.96
CA ASP A 46 -22.92 7.20 3.76
C ASP A 46 -24.32 7.24 4.39
N ASP A 47 -25.34 6.70 3.68
CA ASP A 47 -26.72 6.55 4.18
C ASP A 47 -26.97 5.23 4.97
N ASP A 48 -26.11 4.22 4.83
CA ASP A 48 -26.27 2.90 5.48
C ASP A 48 -24.89 2.39 5.97
N PRO A 49 -24.45 2.80 7.17
CA PRO A 49 -23.13 2.47 7.67
C PRO A 49 -22.89 0.99 7.98
N LEU A 50 -23.88 0.11 7.79
CA LEU A 50 -23.71 -1.35 7.90
C LEU A 50 -23.37 -2.01 6.55
N ARG A 51 -23.49 -1.29 5.43
CA ARG A 51 -23.25 -1.82 4.08
C ARG A 51 -22.05 -1.18 3.39
N PRO A 52 -21.34 -1.92 2.51
CA PRO A 52 -20.24 -1.35 1.75
C PRO A 52 -20.70 -0.45 0.62
N LYS A 53 -20.07 0.73 0.54
CA LYS A 53 -20.30 1.74 -0.49
C LYS A 53 -19.98 1.23 -1.90
N TRP A 54 -18.97 0.38 -2.02
CA TRP A 54 -18.51 -0.18 -3.29
C TRP A 54 -18.67 -1.71 -3.31
N ARG A 55 -19.05 -2.23 -4.48
CA ARG A 55 -19.05 -3.65 -4.84
C ARG A 55 -17.87 -3.95 -5.74
N ALA A 56 -17.41 -5.20 -5.84
CA ALA A 56 -16.24 -5.55 -6.64
C ALA A 56 -16.41 -5.23 -8.13
N ARG A 57 -17.64 -5.36 -8.66
CA ARG A 57 -18.02 -4.85 -10.00
C ARG A 57 -17.79 -3.34 -10.23
N HIS A 58 -17.78 -2.53 -9.17
CA HIS A 58 -17.48 -1.09 -9.25
C HIS A 58 -15.96 -0.88 -9.31
N MET A 59 -15.18 -1.68 -8.58
CA MET A 59 -13.72 -1.65 -8.61
C MET A 59 -13.13 -2.19 -9.92
N VAL A 60 -13.78 -3.18 -10.56
CA VAL A 60 -13.49 -3.57 -11.95
C VAL A 60 -13.58 -2.34 -12.87
N LYS A 61 -14.73 -1.65 -12.88
CA LYS A 61 -14.96 -0.46 -13.73
C LYS A 61 -14.00 0.71 -13.42
N PHE A 62 -13.63 0.88 -12.15
CA PHE A 62 -12.60 1.84 -11.75
C PHE A 62 -11.24 1.50 -12.37
N TYR A 63 -10.78 0.26 -12.27
CA TYR A 63 -9.50 -0.17 -12.84
C TYR A 63 -9.49 -0.21 -14.38
N GLU A 64 -10.62 -0.46 -15.03
CA GLU A 64 -10.77 -0.37 -16.49
C GLU A 64 -10.60 1.09 -16.97
N ARG A 65 -11.24 2.05 -16.30
CA ARG A 65 -11.26 3.47 -16.68
C ARG A 65 -9.99 4.21 -16.28
N GLU A 66 -9.60 4.10 -15.02
CA GLU A 66 -8.51 4.88 -14.44
C GLU A 66 -7.19 4.13 -14.45
N GLY A 67 -7.19 2.80 -14.56
CA GLY A 67 -5.97 2.00 -14.46
C GLY A 67 -4.91 2.31 -15.52
N ILE A 68 -5.30 2.74 -16.72
CA ILE A 68 -4.37 3.19 -17.79
C ILE A 68 -3.77 4.58 -17.47
N LYS A 69 -4.50 5.42 -16.73
CA LYS A 69 -4.07 6.76 -16.31
C LYS A 69 -3.23 6.72 -15.03
N ILE A 70 -3.51 5.79 -14.12
CA ILE A 70 -2.76 5.56 -12.87
C ILE A 70 -1.47 4.79 -13.14
N PHE A 71 -1.53 3.69 -13.90
CA PHE A 71 -0.39 2.83 -14.21
C PHE A 71 -0.12 2.86 -15.71
N PRO A 72 0.77 3.74 -16.15
CA PRO A 72 1.44 3.75 -18.02
C PRO A 72 1.57 2.35 -18.71
N ARG A 73 1.50 2.30 -20.05
CA ARG A 73 1.53 1.00 -20.78
C ARG A 73 2.93 0.38 -20.79
N ASP A 74 3.96 1.18 -21.02
CA ASP A 74 5.38 0.79 -21.01
C ASP A 74 5.80 0.21 -19.65
N ARG A 75 5.31 0.89 -18.63
CA ARG A 75 5.36 0.58 -17.20
C ARG A 75 4.92 -0.85 -16.85
N PHE A 76 3.99 -1.45 -17.60
CA PHE A 76 3.55 -2.83 -17.32
C PHE A 76 4.59 -3.90 -17.69
N ARG A 77 5.68 -3.50 -18.36
CA ARG A 77 6.88 -4.30 -18.55
C ARG A 77 7.82 -4.18 -17.35
N ASP A 78 8.12 -2.96 -16.91
CA ASP A 78 9.18 -2.79 -15.91
C ASP A 78 8.68 -3.13 -14.49
N PHE A 79 7.38 -2.98 -14.18
CA PHE A 79 6.74 -3.59 -12.99
C PHE A 79 6.73 -5.13 -13.05
N ARG A 80 6.65 -5.71 -14.27
CA ARG A 80 6.75 -7.17 -14.43
C ARG A 80 8.19 -7.65 -14.18
N ALA A 81 9.19 -6.90 -14.65
CA ALA A 81 10.60 -7.15 -14.35
C ALA A 81 10.89 -6.99 -12.85
N PHE A 82 10.49 -5.86 -12.25
CA PHE A 82 10.62 -5.61 -10.81
C PHE A 82 10.04 -6.74 -9.97
N VAL A 83 8.77 -7.13 -10.17
CA VAL A 83 8.14 -8.20 -9.37
C VAL A 83 8.78 -9.56 -9.64
N HIS A 84 9.31 -9.81 -10.85
CA HIS A 84 10.05 -11.03 -11.16
C HIS A 84 11.41 -11.08 -10.42
N ASP A 85 12.15 -9.99 -10.44
CA ASP A 85 13.50 -9.89 -9.84
C ASP A 85 13.44 -9.79 -8.30
N PHE A 86 12.37 -9.21 -7.74
CA PHE A 86 12.07 -9.27 -6.31
C PHE A 86 11.69 -10.68 -5.86
N ASN A 87 10.81 -11.36 -6.60
CA ASN A 87 10.46 -12.76 -6.32
C ASN A 87 11.67 -13.70 -6.44
N ASN A 88 12.71 -13.31 -7.19
CA ASN A 88 13.99 -14.01 -7.30
C ASN A 88 15.09 -13.50 -6.35
N ARG A 89 14.85 -12.42 -5.59
CA ARG A 89 15.80 -11.77 -4.65
C ARG A 89 17.14 -11.34 -5.26
N THR A 90 17.17 -10.88 -6.50
CA THR A 90 18.43 -10.60 -7.24
C THR A 90 18.80 -9.11 -7.42
N MET A 91 17.99 -8.15 -6.94
CA MET A 91 18.29 -6.73 -7.14
C MET A 91 19.46 -6.22 -6.28
N LYS A 92 20.41 -5.51 -6.92
CA LYS A 92 21.53 -4.82 -6.25
C LYS A 92 21.16 -3.38 -5.89
N ILE A 93 21.71 -2.85 -4.78
CA ILE A 93 21.41 -1.50 -4.26
C ILE A 93 21.65 -0.41 -5.31
N GLY A 94 22.75 -0.46 -6.07
CA GLY A 94 23.05 0.51 -7.14
C GLY A 94 22.02 0.51 -8.29
N GLN A 95 21.37 -0.63 -8.57
CA GLN A 95 20.28 -0.68 -9.55
C GLN A 95 19.02 0.01 -9.01
N LEU A 96 18.69 -0.21 -7.74
CA LEU A 96 17.58 0.46 -7.07
C LEU A 96 17.77 1.98 -7.06
N GLN A 97 18.96 2.45 -6.68
CA GLN A 97 19.29 3.88 -6.61
C GLN A 97 19.30 4.55 -8.01
N GLY A 98 19.88 3.89 -9.02
CA GLY A 98 19.93 4.38 -10.40
C GLY A 98 18.56 4.42 -11.08
N LEU A 99 17.64 3.54 -10.68
CA LEU A 99 16.28 3.47 -11.20
C LEU A 99 15.33 4.42 -10.43
N MET A 100 15.55 4.66 -9.13
CA MET A 100 14.88 5.75 -8.39
C MET A 100 15.16 7.11 -9.03
N ARG A 101 16.44 7.47 -9.25
CA ARG A 101 16.86 8.76 -9.85
C ARG A 101 16.29 9.06 -11.25
N LYS A 102 15.60 8.11 -11.89
CA LYS A 102 14.98 8.24 -13.22
C LYS A 102 13.46 8.02 -13.24
N GLY A 103 12.84 7.58 -12.14
CA GLY A 103 11.53 6.91 -12.15
C GLY A 103 10.38 7.61 -11.39
N HIS A 104 10.52 8.86 -10.98
CA HIS A 104 9.47 9.57 -10.23
C HIS A 104 8.36 10.10 -11.16
N TYR A 105 7.29 9.31 -11.36
CA TYR A 105 6.08 9.80 -12.00
C TYR A 105 5.21 10.60 -11.01
N ASP A 106 4.42 11.54 -11.53
CA ASP A 106 3.52 12.38 -10.74
C ASP A 106 2.46 11.55 -9.98
N PRO A 107 2.45 11.55 -8.63
CA PRO A 107 1.46 10.84 -7.84
C PRO A 107 0.08 11.52 -7.84
N SER A 108 -0.06 12.75 -8.36
CA SER A 108 -1.30 13.53 -8.27
C SER A 108 -2.52 12.83 -8.87
N TYR A 109 -2.35 12.07 -9.96
CA TYR A 109 -3.48 11.32 -10.53
C TYR A 109 -3.92 10.14 -9.66
N LEU A 110 -2.97 9.44 -9.02
CA LEU A 110 -3.28 8.39 -8.06
C LEU A 110 -3.95 9.01 -6.82
N SER A 111 -3.37 10.07 -6.24
CA SER A 111 -3.96 10.80 -5.11
C SER A 111 -5.39 11.26 -5.40
N TYR A 112 -5.64 11.88 -6.56
CA TYR A 112 -6.98 12.27 -7.02
C TYR A 112 -7.95 11.08 -7.04
N CYS A 113 -7.53 9.94 -7.57
CA CYS A 113 -8.36 8.72 -7.59
C CYS A 113 -8.63 8.16 -6.19
N LEU A 114 -7.64 8.15 -5.29
CA LEU A 114 -7.80 7.71 -3.90
C LEU A 114 -8.72 8.68 -3.13
N ARG A 115 -8.61 9.99 -3.34
CA ARG A 115 -9.54 11.00 -2.79
C ARG A 115 -10.96 10.82 -3.33
N GLY A 116 -11.12 10.44 -4.60
CA GLY A 116 -12.43 10.10 -5.17
C GLY A 116 -13.08 8.84 -4.57
N LEU A 117 -12.27 7.83 -4.18
CA LEU A 117 -12.76 6.60 -3.57
C LEU A 117 -13.07 6.73 -2.07
N TYR A 118 -12.25 7.47 -1.31
CA TYR A 118 -12.27 7.48 0.16
C TYR A 118 -12.54 8.85 0.80
N GLY A 119 -12.41 9.96 0.06
CA GLY A 119 -12.57 11.31 0.59
C GLY A 119 -11.56 11.63 1.69
N LYS A 120 -12.06 11.67 2.94
CA LYS A 120 -11.30 11.85 4.18
C LYS A 120 -11.49 10.69 5.18
N ARG A 121 -12.03 9.54 4.74
CA ARG A 121 -12.29 8.40 5.62
C ARG A 121 -10.97 7.85 6.18
N THR A 122 -10.95 7.65 7.48
CA THR A 122 -9.81 7.10 8.24
C THR A 122 -9.80 5.58 8.20
N LEU A 123 -8.65 4.98 8.52
CA LEU A 123 -8.51 3.54 8.68
C LEU A 123 -9.43 2.97 9.78
N SER A 124 -9.85 3.79 10.76
CA SER A 124 -10.76 3.36 11.83
C SER A 124 -12.20 3.09 11.38
N GLU A 125 -12.63 3.72 10.28
CA GLU A 125 -14.02 3.69 9.79
C GLU A 125 -14.34 2.47 8.90
N THR A 126 -13.39 1.54 8.69
CA THR A 126 -13.61 0.37 7.84
C THR A 126 -14.60 -0.63 8.46
N LEU A 127 -15.54 -1.15 7.66
CA LEU A 127 -16.61 -2.08 8.06
C LEU A 127 -16.13 -3.39 8.71
N LYS A 128 -14.96 -3.87 8.28
CA LYS A 128 -14.27 -5.10 8.66
C LYS A 128 -12.80 -4.80 8.91
N SER A 129 -12.07 -5.80 9.40
CA SER A 129 -10.63 -5.65 9.63
C SER A 129 -9.91 -5.37 8.30
N LEU A 130 -9.01 -4.40 8.28
CA LEU A 130 -8.19 -4.02 7.13
C LEU A 130 -6.72 -3.96 7.54
N ILE A 131 -5.85 -4.57 6.74
CA ILE A 131 -4.39 -4.53 6.91
C ILE A 131 -3.77 -4.00 5.61
N ILE A 132 -3.09 -2.87 5.72
CA ILE A 132 -2.35 -2.21 4.64
C ILE A 132 -0.85 -2.31 4.99
N PRO A 133 -0.09 -3.19 4.31
CA PRO A 133 1.36 -3.23 4.43
C PRO A 133 2.00 -2.02 3.75
N VAL A 134 2.98 -1.41 4.41
CA VAL A 134 3.80 -0.30 3.93
C VAL A 134 5.24 -0.59 4.37
N TYR A 135 6.24 -0.21 3.59
CA TYR A 135 7.62 -0.18 4.08
C TYR A 135 8.01 1.27 4.36
N ASN A 136 8.52 1.54 5.56
CA ASN A 136 8.87 2.88 6.01
C ASN A 136 10.38 3.11 5.92
N ILE A 137 10.80 4.04 5.08
CA ILE A 137 12.20 4.47 4.99
C ILE A 137 12.42 5.68 5.91
N ASP A 138 12.53 5.40 7.21
CA ASP A 138 12.84 6.42 8.23
C ASP A 138 14.09 7.22 7.85
N GLY A 139 14.03 8.52 8.10
CA GLY A 139 15.02 9.49 7.63
C GLY A 139 15.61 10.34 8.75
N GLU A 140 16.33 9.71 9.70
CA GLU A 140 17.63 10.32 10.01
C GLU A 140 18.46 10.21 8.73
N GLN A 141 19.14 11.30 8.37
CA GLN A 141 19.55 11.62 7.00
C GLN A 141 19.98 10.44 6.11
N LEU A 142 19.46 10.42 4.87
CA LEU A 142 20.14 9.80 3.72
C LEU A 142 21.39 10.62 3.33
N ASP A 143 22.24 10.90 4.31
CA ASP A 143 23.65 11.20 4.09
C ASP A 143 24.28 9.90 3.61
N LEU A 144 24.86 9.92 2.41
CA LEU A 144 25.51 8.77 1.83
C LEU A 144 26.83 8.53 2.57
N VAL A 145 26.78 7.74 3.65
CA VAL A 145 27.96 7.21 4.32
C VAL A 145 28.61 6.20 3.39
N GLU A 146 29.60 6.65 2.62
CA GLU A 146 30.50 5.77 1.88
C GLU A 146 31.41 5.01 2.86
N GLU A 147 30.98 3.83 3.34
CA GLU A 147 31.90 2.93 4.02
C GLU A 147 32.93 2.37 3.03
N ALA A 148 34.20 2.71 3.26
CA ALA A 148 35.29 2.42 2.35
C ALA A 148 35.68 0.92 2.36
N GLY A 149 35.01 0.11 1.54
CA GLY A 149 35.44 -1.27 1.28
C GLY A 149 34.45 -2.21 0.58
N GLU A 150 33.15 -1.87 0.52
CA GLU A 150 32.18 -2.75 -0.15
C GLU A 150 32.39 -2.80 -1.67
N THR A 151 32.14 -3.97 -2.27
CA THR A 151 32.26 -4.18 -3.72
C THR A 151 31.01 -4.84 -4.29
N ASP A 152 30.77 -4.61 -5.59
CA ASP A 152 29.57 -5.00 -6.34
C ASP A 152 29.14 -6.49 -6.25
N ASN A 153 29.99 -7.40 -5.76
CA ASN A 153 29.73 -8.84 -5.72
C ASN A 153 29.50 -9.42 -4.31
N THR A 154 29.37 -8.59 -3.28
CA THR A 154 29.18 -9.04 -1.90
C THR A 154 27.80 -9.70 -1.70
N PRO A 155 27.70 -10.95 -1.21
CA PRO A 155 26.40 -11.57 -0.91
C PRO A 155 25.75 -10.97 0.34
N VAL A 156 24.42 -10.80 0.34
CA VAL A 156 23.68 -10.24 1.48
C VAL A 156 23.67 -11.21 2.67
N HIS A 157 24.55 -10.99 3.64
CA HIS A 157 24.55 -11.72 4.90
C HIS A 157 23.37 -11.32 5.79
N THR A 158 22.45 -12.25 6.04
CA THR A 158 21.28 -11.99 6.90
C THR A 158 21.69 -11.99 8.38
N LYS A 159 21.90 -10.81 8.96
CA LYS A 159 21.81 -10.58 10.42
C LYS A 159 20.83 -9.45 10.70
N ASN A 160 19.94 -9.67 11.68
CA ASN A 160 19.13 -8.61 12.25
C ASN A 160 20.02 -7.72 13.14
N ASN A 161 20.74 -6.78 12.52
CA ASN A 161 21.38 -5.68 13.24
C ASN A 161 20.37 -4.54 13.36
N PHE A 162 19.58 -4.52 14.44
CA PHE A 162 18.96 -3.27 14.87
C PHE A 162 20.04 -2.37 15.46
N ILE A 163 20.43 -1.33 14.71
CA ILE A 163 20.88 -0.01 15.18
C ILE A 163 20.99 0.88 13.92
N ASP A 164 20.13 1.89 13.89
CA ASP A 164 20.31 3.23 13.29
C ASP A 164 20.83 3.30 11.83
N GLY A 165 19.91 3.21 10.86
CA GLY A 165 20.19 3.51 9.44
C GLY A 165 19.28 2.83 8.40
N GLY A 166 18.49 1.82 8.80
CA GLY A 166 17.64 1.05 7.89
C GLY A 166 16.13 1.28 8.08
N GLY A 167 15.38 1.35 6.98
CA GLY A 167 13.91 1.37 7.00
C GLY A 167 13.29 0.05 7.48
N HIS A 168 12.00 0.07 7.84
CA HIS A 168 11.30 -1.05 8.48
C HIS A 168 9.86 -1.30 7.95
N ALA A 169 9.38 -2.54 8.07
CA ALA A 169 8.02 -2.91 7.64
C ALA A 169 6.93 -2.43 8.63
N VAL A 170 5.94 -1.69 8.13
CA VAL A 170 4.81 -1.12 8.87
C VAL A 170 3.50 -1.77 8.45
N TRP A 171 2.67 -2.11 9.44
CA TRP A 171 1.38 -2.77 9.24
C TRP A 171 0.26 -1.86 9.73
N LEU A 172 -0.13 -0.88 8.90
CA LEU A 172 -1.26 0.00 9.17
C LEU A 172 -2.53 -0.86 9.17
N LYS A 173 -3.19 -0.97 10.33
CA LYS A 173 -4.35 -1.88 10.45
C LYS A 173 -5.44 -1.41 11.40
N ASN A 174 -6.67 -1.67 10.98
CA ASN A 174 -7.87 -1.72 11.82
C ASN A 174 -8.24 -3.18 11.99
N ILE A 175 -8.44 -3.68 13.22
CA ILE A 175 -8.82 -5.08 13.47
C ILE A 175 -10.02 -5.07 14.41
N GLN A 176 -11.14 -5.65 13.98
CA GLN A 176 -12.41 -5.52 14.71
C GLN A 176 -12.68 -6.63 15.76
N GLN A 177 -11.73 -7.54 16.01
CA GLN A 177 -11.94 -8.67 16.92
C GLN A 177 -10.86 -8.80 18.01
N ARG A 178 -10.99 -8.04 19.12
CA ARG A 178 -10.78 -8.54 20.50
C ARG A 178 -11.03 -7.48 21.57
N ARG A 179 -11.50 -7.92 22.74
CA ARG A 179 -11.83 -7.15 23.95
C ARG A 179 -10.63 -6.44 24.64
N ASN A 180 -9.46 -6.39 24.01
CA ASN A 180 -8.22 -5.86 24.62
C ASN A 180 -7.14 -5.48 23.57
N GLN A 181 -7.53 -4.85 22.45
CA GLN A 181 -6.59 -4.51 21.37
C GLN A 181 -5.94 -3.12 21.53
N ARG A 182 -4.78 -2.94 20.90
CA ARG A 182 -4.22 -1.60 20.63
C ARG A 182 -5.21 -0.83 19.73
N LYS A 183 -5.54 0.41 20.08
CA LYS A 183 -6.39 1.27 19.25
C LYS A 183 -5.79 1.40 17.85
N THR A 184 -6.65 1.40 16.83
CA THR A 184 -6.31 1.67 15.43
C THR A 184 -5.60 3.03 15.31
N PRO A 185 -4.49 3.14 14.57
CA PRO A 185 -3.81 4.42 14.37
C PRO A 185 -4.72 5.39 13.61
N ASP A 186 -4.67 6.67 13.96
CA ASP A 186 -5.37 7.72 13.22
C ASP A 186 -4.58 8.05 11.96
N VAL A 187 -5.13 7.70 10.80
CA VAL A 187 -4.54 7.87 9.48
C VAL A 187 -5.66 7.81 8.43
N GLU A 188 -5.62 8.72 7.46
CA GLU A 188 -6.55 8.67 6.32
C GLU A 188 -6.24 7.46 5.41
N LEU A 189 -7.27 6.80 4.90
CA LEU A 189 -7.09 5.70 3.94
C LEU A 189 -6.38 6.17 2.66
N HIS A 190 -6.53 7.44 2.30
CA HIS A 190 -5.73 8.08 1.26
C HIS A 190 -4.23 7.86 1.46
N ASP A 191 -3.69 8.26 2.61
CA ASP A 191 -2.25 8.28 2.85
C ASP A 191 -1.69 6.88 3.07
N ALA A 192 -2.41 6.06 3.83
CA ALA A 192 -2.06 4.66 4.04
C ALA A 192 -1.92 3.89 2.71
N ILE A 193 -2.86 4.11 1.77
CA ILE A 193 -2.88 3.41 0.48
C ILE A 193 -1.94 4.06 -0.53
N LEU A 194 -1.76 5.38 -0.52
CA LEU A 194 -0.80 6.07 -1.38
C LEU A 194 0.63 5.63 -1.05
N ALA A 195 0.97 5.54 0.24
CA ALA A 195 2.22 4.92 0.71
C ALA A 195 2.33 3.44 0.30
N SER A 196 1.29 2.64 0.55
CA SER A 196 1.26 1.21 0.20
C SER A 196 1.36 0.94 -1.31
N ALA A 197 1.04 1.92 -2.16
CA ALA A 197 1.14 1.86 -3.62
C ALA A 197 2.29 2.71 -4.20
N ALA A 198 3.12 3.32 -3.35
CA ALA A 198 4.29 4.09 -3.75
C ALA A 198 5.45 3.15 -4.13
N ALA A 199 5.26 2.41 -5.22
CA ALA A 199 6.23 1.46 -5.72
C ALA A 199 7.54 2.20 -6.04
N PRO A 200 8.69 1.74 -5.51
CA PRO A 200 9.99 2.28 -5.87
C PRO A 200 10.11 2.41 -7.38
N THR A 201 10.65 3.54 -7.83
CA THR A 201 10.87 3.84 -9.25
C THR A 201 9.62 3.95 -10.12
N TYR A 202 8.43 4.06 -9.49
CA TYR A 202 7.21 4.53 -10.13
C TYR A 202 6.66 5.80 -9.48
N PHE A 203 6.64 5.85 -8.16
CA PHE A 203 6.19 7.03 -7.42
C PHE A 203 7.29 7.49 -6.46
N PRO A 204 7.33 8.79 -6.10
CA PRO A 204 8.07 9.22 -4.92
C PRO A 204 7.52 8.53 -3.66
N CYS A 205 8.37 8.43 -2.65
CA CYS A 205 7.98 8.08 -1.29
C CYS A 205 6.83 8.99 -0.83
N HIS A 206 5.80 8.41 -0.20
CA HIS A 206 4.70 9.21 0.37
C HIS A 206 4.99 9.54 1.82
N HIS A 207 5.17 10.83 2.10
CA HIS A 207 5.39 11.32 3.46
C HIS A 207 4.06 11.72 4.10
N PHE A 208 3.71 11.08 5.22
CA PHE A 208 2.48 11.34 5.96
C PHE A 208 2.70 11.22 7.48
N LYS A 209 1.72 11.69 8.26
CA LYS A 209 1.74 11.59 9.72
C LYS A 209 0.55 10.78 10.19
N SER A 210 0.71 10.09 11.31
CA SER A 210 -0.35 9.35 11.98
C SER A 210 -0.26 9.57 13.48
N GLN A 211 -1.41 9.67 14.16
CA GLN A 211 -1.42 9.73 15.63
C GLN A 211 -1.70 8.35 16.22
N ASN A 212 -1.01 8.00 17.30
CA ASN A 212 -1.37 6.87 18.15
C ASN A 212 -2.42 7.35 19.19
N PRO A 213 -3.72 7.01 19.06
CA PRO A 213 -4.76 7.52 19.96
C PRO A 213 -4.76 6.87 21.36
N ALA A 214 -3.78 6.01 21.69
CA ALA A 214 -3.53 5.54 23.05
C ALA A 214 -2.48 6.37 23.80
N THR A 215 -1.60 7.10 23.09
CA THR A 215 -0.52 7.90 23.70
C THR A 215 -0.50 9.36 23.26
N GLY A 216 -1.28 9.74 22.25
CA GLY A 216 -1.23 11.06 21.61
C GLY A 216 0.02 11.30 20.75
N LYS A 217 1.03 10.40 20.78
CA LYS A 217 2.27 10.56 20.02
C LYS A 217 1.96 10.53 18.52
N ILE A 218 2.42 11.56 17.83
CA ILE A 218 2.51 11.61 16.37
C ILE A 218 3.70 10.75 15.93
N VAL A 219 3.49 9.93 14.92
CA VAL A 219 4.53 9.20 14.17
C VAL A 219 4.52 9.74 12.75
N GLU A 220 5.70 10.02 12.22
CA GLU A 220 5.88 10.43 10.84
C GLU A 220 6.38 9.22 10.04
N TYR A 221 5.90 9.09 8.82
CA TYR A 221 6.16 7.94 7.95
C TYR A 221 6.62 8.43 6.58
N SER A 222 7.65 7.79 6.07
CA SER A 222 8.18 7.90 4.71
C SER A 222 7.89 6.58 4.01
N GLY A 223 6.67 6.43 3.49
CA GLY A 223 6.14 5.16 3.02
C GLY A 223 6.41 4.85 1.54
N ILE A 224 6.89 3.63 1.28
CA ILE A 224 6.96 2.97 -0.03
C ILE A 224 6.15 1.66 -0.05
N ASP A 225 5.92 1.10 -1.24
CA ASP A 225 5.04 -0.05 -1.46
C ASP A 225 5.40 -1.26 -0.59
N GLY A 226 4.40 -1.78 0.15
CA GLY A 226 4.56 -2.90 1.07
C GLY A 226 4.68 -4.29 0.42
N SER A 227 5.05 -4.34 -0.86
CA SER A 227 5.41 -5.55 -1.62
C SER A 227 6.93 -5.79 -1.70
N ILE A 228 7.72 -4.92 -1.06
CA ILE A 228 9.20 -4.94 -1.01
C ILE A 228 9.75 -5.97 0.00
#